data_AF-A0A9X2LYQ4-F1
#
_entry.id   AF-A0A9X2LYQ4-F1
#
_cell.length_a   1.000
_cell.length_b   1.000
_cell.length_c   1.000
_cell.angle_alpha   90.00
_cell.angle_beta   90.00
_cell.angle_gamma   90.00
#
_symmetry.space_group_name_H-M   'P 1'
#
loop_
_entity.id
_entity.type
_entity.pdbx_description
1 polymer ?
#
loop_
_entity_poly.entity_id
_entity_poly.type
_entity_poly.pdbx_seq_one_letter_code
_entity_poly.pdbx_strand_id
1 'polypeptide(L)'
;MVPLTEAWDSGASTRSAQERQDYANDIGDTRSLVAVSAWENRSKADQDPNQRLPTDPGAHCRYIGEWTVMKSRWGLSADPSEVTALTDLADSCQDARITY
;
A
#
# COMPACT_ATOMS: atom_id res chain seq x y z
N MET A 1 1.50 -3.59 0.09
CA MET A 1 1.47 -3.54 1.58
C MET A 1 0.82 -2.25 2.09
N VAL A 2 -0.38 -2.34 2.69
CA VAL A 2 -1.11 -1.23 3.33
C VAL A 2 -1.12 -1.45 4.87
N PRO A 3 -0.72 -0.49 5.71
CA PRO A 3 -0.71 -0.64 7.18
C PRO A 3 -2.09 -0.93 7.77
N LEU A 4 -2.12 -1.57 8.95
CA LEU A 4 -3.40 -1.91 9.62
C LEU A 4 -4.20 -0.68 10.03
N THR A 5 -3.53 0.39 10.48
CA THR A 5 -4.18 1.66 10.83
C THR A 5 -4.79 2.32 9.59
N GLU A 6 -4.04 2.39 8.50
CA GLU A 6 -4.53 2.92 7.23
C GLU A 6 -5.71 2.10 6.67
N ALA A 7 -5.64 0.77 6.76
CA ALA A 7 -6.75 -0.09 6.37
C ALA A 7 -8.00 0.18 7.23
N TRP A 8 -7.82 0.43 8.52
CA TRP A 8 -8.90 0.74 9.45
C TRP A 8 -9.66 2.01 9.03
N ASP A 9 -8.91 3.09 8.75
CA ASP A 9 -9.45 4.38 8.32
C ASP A 9 -10.05 4.30 6.91
N SER A 10 -9.49 3.44 6.06
CA SER A 10 -9.99 3.12 4.73
C SER A 10 -11.19 2.16 4.70
N GLY A 11 -11.84 1.92 5.83
CA GLY A 11 -13.11 1.18 5.92
C GLY A 11 -13.02 -0.26 6.42
N ALA A 12 -11.83 -0.78 6.73
CA ALA A 12 -11.70 -2.09 7.39
C ALA A 12 -12.31 -2.10 8.80
N SER A 13 -12.49 -0.93 9.42
CA SER A 13 -13.20 -0.74 10.69
C SER A 13 -14.66 -1.24 10.66
N THR A 14 -15.30 -1.22 9.50
CA THR A 14 -16.69 -1.68 9.30
C THR A 14 -16.81 -3.18 9.03
N ARG A 15 -15.68 -3.87 8.84
CA ARG A 15 -15.62 -5.31 8.54
C ARG A 15 -15.73 -6.16 9.80
N SER A 16 -16.12 -7.42 9.62
CA SER A 16 -16.17 -8.39 10.71
C SER A 16 -14.78 -8.61 11.34
N ALA A 17 -14.74 -9.12 12.57
CA ALA A 17 -13.48 -9.49 13.22
C ALA A 17 -12.69 -10.53 12.41
N GLN A 18 -13.39 -11.47 11.77
CA GLN A 18 -12.78 -12.48 10.91
C GLN A 18 -12.12 -11.85 9.67
N GLU A 19 -12.83 -10.98 8.95
CA GLU A 19 -12.27 -10.30 7.76
C GLU A 19 -11.04 -9.44 8.10
N ARG A 20 -11.04 -8.78 9.27
CA ARG A 20 -9.86 -8.02 9.74
C ARG A 20 -8.68 -8.93 10.07
N GLN A 21 -8.95 -10.10 10.63
CA GLN A 21 -7.92 -11.10 10.90
C GLN A 21 -7.39 -11.72 9.61
N ASP A 22 -8.24 -11.97 8.62
CA ASP A 22 -7.83 -12.48 7.31
C ASP A 22 -6.95 -11.45 6.58
N TYR A 23 -7.29 -10.16 6.66
CA TYR A 23 -6.45 -9.07 6.14
C TYR A 23 -5.07 -9.01 6.83
N ALA A 24 -5.05 -9.06 8.17
CA ALA A 24 -3.81 -9.00 8.94
C ALA A 24 -2.89 -10.21 8.72
N ASN A 25 -3.45 -11.34 8.32
CA ASN A 25 -2.74 -12.59 8.06
C ASN A 25 -2.69 -12.95 6.56
N ASP A 26 -2.95 -12.00 5.66
CA ASP A 26 -2.90 -12.25 4.21
C ASP A 26 -1.47 -12.53 3.77
N ILE A 27 -1.08 -13.80 3.82
CA ILE A 27 0.20 -14.32 3.31
C ILE A 27 0.05 -14.91 1.89
N GLY A 28 -1.18 -14.92 1.34
CA GLY A 28 -1.52 -15.57 0.08
C GLY A 28 -1.17 -14.77 -1.17
N ASP A 29 -0.75 -13.51 -1.01
CA ASP A 29 -0.33 -12.65 -2.10
C ASP A 29 1.07 -12.11 -1.79
N THR A 30 2.06 -12.40 -2.63
CA THR A 30 3.44 -11.97 -2.41
C THR A 30 3.61 -10.44 -2.34
N ARG A 31 2.58 -9.67 -2.74
CA ARG A 31 2.53 -8.19 -2.67
C ARG A 31 1.99 -7.64 -1.34
N SER A 32 1.38 -8.49 -0.51
CA SER A 32 0.95 -8.09 0.85
C SER A 32 2.14 -7.99 1.81
N LEU A 33 3.22 -8.73 1.53
CA LEU A 33 4.42 -8.81 2.37
C LEU A 33 5.65 -8.28 1.64
N VAL A 34 6.03 -7.04 1.95
CA VAL A 34 7.39 -6.54 1.67
C VAL A 34 8.18 -6.67 2.96
N ALA A 35 9.23 -7.50 2.97
CA ALA A 35 10.16 -7.55 4.10
C ALA A 35 10.88 -6.20 4.20
N VAL A 36 10.47 -5.39 5.18
CA VAL A 36 11.11 -4.12 5.54
C VAL A 36 11.80 -4.29 6.88
N SER A 37 12.81 -3.46 7.18
CA SER A 37 13.43 -3.50 8.50
C SER A 37 12.42 -3.22 9.61
N ALA A 38 12.65 -3.73 10.82
CA ALA A 38 11.77 -3.48 11.96
C ALA A 38 11.60 -1.99 12.29
N TRP A 39 12.62 -1.16 11.99
CA TRP A 39 12.50 0.29 12.03
C TRP A 39 11.53 0.75 10.95
N GLU A 40 11.77 0.45 9.68
CA GLU A 40 10.87 0.85 8.61
C GLU A 40 9.42 0.39 8.83
N ASN A 41 9.18 -0.77 9.43
CA ASN A 41 7.82 -1.22 9.78
C ASN A 41 7.17 -0.32 10.84
N ARG A 42 7.90 0.06 11.90
CA ARG A 42 7.43 0.98 12.94
C ARG A 42 7.23 2.41 12.42
N SER A 43 8.05 2.85 11.48
CA SER A 43 7.90 4.14 10.80
C SER A 43 6.68 4.22 9.89
N LYS A 44 6.18 3.06 9.42
CA LYS A 44 5.12 2.97 8.42
C LYS A 44 3.74 3.25 8.99
N ALA A 45 3.58 3.06 10.31
CA ALA A 45 2.44 3.41 11.15
C ALA A 45 1.11 3.63 10.39
N ASP A 46 0.59 4.85 10.40
CA ASP A 46 -0.61 5.37 9.76
C ASP A 46 -0.32 6.10 8.44
N GLN A 47 0.90 5.96 7.91
CA GLN A 47 1.38 6.80 6.82
C GLN A 47 1.07 6.17 5.47
N ASP A 48 0.23 6.84 4.70
CA ASP A 48 -0.07 6.50 3.32
C ASP A 48 1.08 6.98 2.37
N PRO A 49 1.05 6.62 1.07
CA PRO A 49 2.10 6.97 0.11
C PRO A 49 2.36 8.49 -0.04
N ASN A 50 1.42 9.35 0.36
CA ASN A 50 1.62 10.81 0.42
C ASN A 50 2.65 11.22 1.49
N GLN A 51 2.79 10.42 2.54
CA GLN A 51 3.60 10.72 3.72
C GLN A 51 4.90 9.94 3.67
N ARG A 52 4.87 8.73 3.09
CA ARG A 52 6.02 7.85 3.13
C ARG A 52 6.14 6.91 1.93
N LEU A 53 7.20 7.13 1.17
CA LEU A 53 7.68 6.22 0.14
C LEU A 53 8.89 5.42 0.63
N PRO A 54 9.19 4.27 0.02
CA PRO A 54 10.45 3.56 0.22
C PRO A 54 11.65 4.50 -0.02
N THR A 55 12.74 4.32 0.74
CA THR A 55 13.95 5.14 0.54
C THR A 55 14.63 4.88 -0.81
N ASP A 56 14.46 3.68 -1.37
CA ASP A 56 14.92 3.33 -2.71
C ASP A 56 13.92 3.84 -3.78
N PRO A 57 14.30 4.81 -4.63
CA PRO A 57 13.46 5.31 -5.71
C PRO A 57 13.06 4.22 -6.72
N GLY A 58 13.92 3.21 -6.95
CA GLY A 58 13.61 2.11 -7.86
C GLY A 58 12.45 1.22 -7.39
N ALA A 59 12.11 1.28 -6.09
CA ALA A 59 11.01 0.53 -5.50
C ALA A 59 9.67 1.28 -5.54
N HIS A 60 9.64 2.57 -5.88
CA HIS A 60 8.42 3.41 -5.81
C HIS A 60 7.30 2.88 -6.69
N CYS A 61 7.61 2.56 -7.96
CA CYS A 61 6.61 2.08 -8.92
C CYS A 61 6.01 0.73 -8.55
N ARG A 62 6.85 -0.19 -8.04
CA ARG A 62 6.37 -1.45 -7.49
C ARG A 62 5.48 -1.20 -6.27
N TYR A 63 5.93 -0.33 -5.36
CA TYR A 63 5.23 -0.03 -4.12
C TYR A 63 3.82 0.53 -4.35
N ILE A 64 3.68 1.53 -5.22
CA ILE A 64 2.36 2.11 -5.54
C ILE A 64 1.45 1.10 -6.26
N GLY A 65 2.00 0.26 -7.17
CA GLY A 65 1.23 -0.77 -7.84
C GLY A 65 0.70 -1.83 -6.86
N GLU A 66 1.54 -2.27 -5.92
CA GLU A 66 1.14 -3.19 -4.85
C GLU A 66 0.12 -2.56 -3.90
N TRP A 67 0.25 -1.25 -3.62
CA TRP A 67 -0.68 -0.50 -2.79
C TRP A 67 -2.08 -0.44 -3.41
N THR A 68 -2.19 -0.02 -4.68
CA THR A 68 -3.46 0.07 -5.41
C THR A 68 -4.13 -1.30 -5.55
N VAL A 69 -3.36 -2.36 -5.84
CA VAL A 69 -3.89 -3.73 -5.92
C VAL A 69 -4.45 -4.19 -4.57
N MET A 70 -3.74 -3.93 -3.45
CA MET A 70 -4.23 -4.30 -2.13
C MET A 70 -5.52 -3.56 -1.75
N LYS A 71 -5.58 -2.24 -1.96
CA LYS A 71 -6.80 -1.47 -1.67
C LYS A 71 -7.98 -1.98 -2.50
N SER A 72 -7.75 -2.26 -3.78
CA SER A 72 -8.78 -2.81 -4.68
C SER A 72 -9.25 -4.20 -4.25
N ARG A 73 -8.34 -5.12 -3.91
CA ARG A 73 -8.67 -6.50 -3.50
C ARG A 73 -9.49 -6.53 -2.21
N TRP A 74 -9.16 -5.68 -1.26
CA TRP A 74 -9.81 -5.64 0.05
C TRP A 74 -10.99 -4.65 0.13
N GLY A 75 -11.27 -3.93 -0.96
CA GLY A 75 -12.33 -2.93 -1.01
C GLY A 75 -12.10 -1.79 -0.02
N LEU A 76 -10.84 -1.37 0.12
CA LEU A 76 -10.43 -0.23 0.94
C LEU A 76 -10.56 1.05 0.11
N SER A 77 -11.09 2.11 0.71
CA SER A 77 -11.14 3.42 0.07
C SER A 77 -9.77 4.10 0.08
N ALA A 78 -9.58 5.08 -0.79
CA ALA A 78 -8.47 6.02 -0.73
C ALA A 78 -9.04 7.43 -0.60
N ASP A 79 -8.43 8.26 0.23
CA ASP A 79 -8.86 9.66 0.35
C ASP A 79 -8.34 10.50 -0.84
N PRO A 80 -8.88 11.72 -1.08
CA PRO A 80 -8.50 12.52 -2.24
C PRO A 80 -7.00 12.87 -2.32
N SER A 81 -6.34 13.05 -1.17
CA SER A 81 -4.91 13.39 -1.13
C SER A 81 -4.05 12.19 -1.49
N GLU A 82 -4.43 11.01 -1.02
CA GLU A 82 -3.81 9.74 -1.37
C GLU A 82 -4.00 9.41 -2.85
N VAL A 83 -5.20 9.61 -3.40
CA VAL A 83 -5.47 9.42 -4.83
C VAL A 83 -4.60 10.33 -5.69
N THR A 84 -4.41 11.59 -5.26
CA THR A 84 -3.53 12.54 -5.95
C THR A 84 -2.09 12.03 -5.94
N ALA A 85 -1.56 11.65 -4.77
CA ALA A 85 -0.20 11.12 -4.65
C ALA A 85 0.02 9.84 -5.47
N LEU A 86 -0.95 8.91 -5.46
CA LEU A 86 -0.90 7.69 -6.27
C LEU A 86 -0.88 7.99 -7.77
N THR A 87 -1.64 9.01 -8.21
CA THR A 87 -1.70 9.41 -9.63
C THR A 87 -0.40 10.07 -10.07
N ASP A 88 0.11 11.04 -9.29
CA ASP A 88 1.36 11.74 -9.59
C ASP A 88 2.56 10.77 -9.66
N LEU A 89 2.62 9.81 -8.72
CA LEU A 89 3.66 8.79 -8.73
C LEU A 89 3.48 7.81 -9.90
N ALA A 90 2.25 7.44 -10.24
CA ALA A 90 1.97 6.55 -11.36
C ALA A 90 2.40 7.18 -12.70
N ASP A 91 2.21 8.49 -12.88
CA ASP A 91 2.66 9.21 -14.07
C ASP A 91 4.20 9.15 -14.20
N SER A 92 4.93 9.26 -13.10
CA SER A 92 6.40 9.11 -13.08
C SER A 92 6.88 7.68 -13.35
N CYS A 93 6.00 6.68 -13.21
CA CYS A 93 6.31 5.27 -13.35
C CYS A 93 6.10 4.71 -14.76
N GLN A 94 5.43 5.46 -15.64
CA GLN A 94 5.22 5.06 -17.04
C GLN A 94 6.49 5.10 -17.90
N ASP A 95 7.59 5.68 -17.40
CA ASP A 95 8.91 5.65 -18.04
C ASP A 95 9.70 4.34 -17.79
N ALA A 96 9.06 3.33 -17.16
CA ALA A 96 9.63 1.99 -17.06
C ALA A 96 9.74 1.36 -18.45
N ARG A 97 10.89 1.59 -19.12
CA ARG A 97 11.27 0.98 -20.40
C ARG A 97 10.94 -0.52 -20.40
N ILE A 98 9.94 -0.91 -21.18
CA ILE A 98 9.78 -2.30 -21.61
C ILE A 98 10.97 -2.59 -22.53
N THR A 99 11.94 -3.35 -22.04
CA THR A 99 13.03 -3.88 -22.87
C THR A 99 12.57 -5.23 -23.40
N TYR A 100 12.60 -5.39 -24.73
CA TYR A 100 12.31 -6.65 -25.42
C TYR A 100 13.48 -7.64 -25.32
#